data_AF-U6MES9-F1
#
_entry.id   AF-U6MES9-F1
#
_cell.length_a   1.000
_cell.length_b   1.000
_cell.length_c   1.000
_cell.angle_alpha   90.00
_cell.angle_beta   90.00
_cell.angle_gamma   90.00
#
_symmetry.space_group_name_H-M   'P 1'
#
loop_
_entity.id
_entity.type
_entity.pdbx_description
1 polymer ?
#
loop_
_entity_poly.entity_id
_entity_poly.type
_entity_poly.pdbx_seq_one_letter_code
_entity_poly.pdbx_strand_id
1 'polypeptide(L)'
;MMTVNWAVAISLLGLLVTSWYYVNMLTLTQQLQQANTLNAMHAEYSSSKTLEALEILEEFIDERGVVNYAFDFLELRRKRDAKGRAIDRARRHLTQWFSRVQYFYEFGYLKHEYILRFPGPERSRHFLHLIEPLEFISRRATGRKHSGVFDFLREVYQMPHVRLSDEFRQTVEQMLPIQGEDQTSEAILDDVGDDPLSDADDRKREEM
;
A
#
# COMPACT_ATOMS: atom_id res chain seq x y z
N MET A 1 -51.42 -1.96 -47.18
CA MET A 1 -51.27 -2.48 -45.80
C MET A 1 -49.86 -3.03 -45.68
N MET A 2 -49.01 -2.50 -44.80
CA MET A 2 -47.67 -3.07 -44.57
C MET A 2 -47.82 -4.31 -43.68
N THR A 3 -47.40 -5.47 -44.17
CA THR A 3 -47.31 -6.70 -43.37
C THR A 3 -46.06 -6.64 -42.51
N VAL A 4 -46.22 -6.61 -41.19
CA VAL A 4 -45.10 -6.64 -40.24
C VAL A 4 -44.41 -8.00 -40.32
N ASN A 5 -43.08 -8.00 -40.47
CA ASN A 5 -42.28 -9.22 -40.44
C ASN A 5 -42.01 -9.63 -38.99
N TRP A 6 -42.84 -10.53 -38.47
CA TRP A 6 -42.75 -11.04 -37.08
C TRP A 6 -41.42 -11.70 -36.75
N ALA A 7 -40.72 -12.29 -37.72
CA ALA A 7 -39.41 -12.88 -37.48
C ALA A 7 -38.39 -11.80 -37.07
N VAL A 8 -38.40 -10.64 -37.73
CA VAL A 8 -37.53 -9.51 -37.38
C VAL A 8 -37.85 -8.98 -35.99
N ALA A 9 -39.14 -8.86 -35.64
CA ALA A 9 -39.55 -8.40 -34.31
C ALA A 9 -39.07 -9.35 -33.20
N ILE A 10 -39.17 -10.67 -33.41
CA ILE A 10 -38.70 -11.69 -32.46
C ILE A 10 -37.17 -11.65 -32.34
N SER A 11 -36.44 -11.53 -33.45
CA SER A 11 -34.98 -11.41 -33.41
C SER A 11 -34.52 -10.13 -32.70
N LEU A 12 -35.20 -9.00 -32.94
CA LEU A 12 -34.91 -7.74 -32.25
C LEU A 12 -35.17 -7.87 -30.75
N LEU A 13 -36.28 -8.49 -30.35
CA LEU A 13 -36.60 -8.75 -28.95
C LEU A 13 -35.57 -9.66 -28.30
N GLY A 14 -35.17 -10.74 -28.99
CA GLY A 14 -34.11 -11.64 -28.53
C GLY A 14 -32.80 -10.90 -28.30
N LEU A 15 -32.38 -10.05 -29.25
CA LEU A 15 -31.19 -9.23 -29.11
C LEU A 15 -31.29 -8.30 -27.90
N LEU A 16 -32.43 -7.62 -27.69
CA LEU A 16 -32.62 -6.74 -26.53
C LEU A 16 -32.53 -7.50 -25.21
N VAL A 17 -33.15 -8.68 -25.12
CA VAL A 17 -33.08 -9.54 -23.92
C VAL A 17 -31.65 -10.00 -23.67
N THR A 18 -30.94 -10.44 -24.70
CA THR A 18 -29.54 -10.87 -24.58
C THR A 18 -28.63 -9.70 -24.18
N SER A 19 -28.80 -8.52 -24.77
CA SER A 19 -28.04 -7.32 -24.40
C SER A 19 -28.30 -6.92 -22.94
N TRP A 20 -29.57 -6.90 -22.52
CA TRP A 20 -29.94 -6.61 -21.12
C TRP A 20 -29.34 -7.63 -20.14
N TYR A 21 -29.43 -8.92 -20.47
CA TYR A 21 -28.82 -9.99 -19.67
C TYR A 21 -27.30 -9.82 -19.55
N TYR A 22 -26.61 -9.52 -20.66
CA TYR A 22 -25.16 -9.35 -20.67
C TYR A 22 -24.72 -8.16 -19.80
N VAL A 23 -25.41 -7.02 -19.91
CA VAL A 23 -25.15 -5.84 -19.06
C VAL A 23 -25.32 -6.20 -17.58
N ASN A 24 -26.41 -6.86 -17.21
CA ASN A 24 -26.63 -7.28 -15.82
C ASN A 24 -25.56 -8.26 -15.33
N MET A 25 -25.17 -9.24 -16.16
CA MET A 25 -24.12 -10.19 -15.81
C MET A 25 -22.79 -9.48 -15.56
N LEU A 26 -22.40 -8.52 -16.42
CA LEU A 26 -21.20 -7.71 -16.20
C LEU A 26 -21.26 -6.93 -14.88
N THR A 27 -22.40 -6.30 -14.56
CA THR A 27 -22.54 -5.56 -13.29
C THR A 27 -22.44 -6.47 -12.08
N LEU A 28 -23.02 -7.68 -12.14
CA LEU A 28 -22.98 -8.66 -11.07
C LEU A 28 -21.55 -9.19 -10.88
N THR A 29 -20.83 -9.48 -11.95
CA THR A 29 -19.42 -9.90 -11.88
C THR A 29 -18.54 -8.82 -11.26
N GLN A 30 -18.72 -7.55 -11.62
CA GLN A 30 -17.98 -6.44 -11.02
C GLN A 30 -18.28 -6.28 -9.53
N GLN A 31 -19.55 -6.38 -9.13
CA GLN A 31 -19.95 -6.32 -7.72
C GLN A 31 -19.35 -7.47 -6.91
N LEU A 32 -19.35 -8.69 -7.48
CA LEU A 32 -18.76 -9.87 -6.83
C LEU A 32 -17.25 -9.72 -6.67
N GLN A 33 -16.54 -9.22 -7.69
CA GLN A 33 -15.11 -8.94 -7.61
C GLN A 33 -14.82 -7.89 -6.52
N GLN A 34 -15.58 -6.80 -6.47
CA GLN A 34 -15.45 -5.76 -5.44
C GLN A 34 -15.70 -6.32 -4.04
N ALA A 35 -16.73 -7.14 -3.86
CA ALA A 35 -17.03 -7.77 -2.57
C ALA A 35 -15.90 -8.73 -2.12
N ASN A 36 -15.35 -9.51 -3.05
CA ASN A 36 -14.23 -10.41 -2.76
C ASN A 36 -12.95 -9.64 -2.40
N THR A 37 -12.61 -8.59 -3.14
CA THR A 37 -11.46 -7.73 -2.83
C THR A 37 -11.64 -7.06 -1.47
N LEU A 38 -12.82 -6.52 -1.17
CA LEU A 38 -13.11 -5.90 0.11
C LEU A 38 -12.99 -6.91 1.26
N ASN A 39 -13.56 -8.10 1.11
CA ASN A 39 -13.46 -9.16 2.12
C ASN A 39 -12.02 -9.59 2.35
N ALA A 40 -11.22 -9.75 1.28
CA ALA A 40 -9.80 -10.08 1.39
C ALA A 40 -9.02 -8.99 2.14
N MET A 41 -9.28 -7.71 1.84
CA MET A 41 -8.66 -6.57 2.54
C MET A 41 -9.02 -6.53 4.02
N HIS A 42 -10.29 -6.77 4.35
CA HIS A 42 -10.75 -6.86 5.74
C HIS A 42 -10.10 -8.02 6.48
N ALA A 43 -10.07 -9.21 5.88
CA ALA A 43 -9.46 -10.39 6.47
C ALA A 43 -7.96 -10.20 6.70
N GLU A 44 -7.25 -9.58 5.76
CA GLU A 44 -5.82 -9.29 5.90
C GLU A 44 -5.54 -8.23 6.98
N TYR A 45 -6.36 -7.18 7.06
CA TYR A 45 -6.20 -6.17 8.10
C TYR A 45 -6.46 -6.72 9.51
N SER A 46 -7.47 -7.59 9.63
CA SER A 46 -7.83 -8.26 10.88
C SER A 46 -6.96 -9.50 11.16
N SER A 47 -5.96 -9.78 10.32
CA SER A 47 -5.06 -10.91 10.55
C SER A 47 -4.19 -10.67 11.78
N SER A 48 -3.85 -11.75 12.49
CA SER A 48 -2.96 -11.68 13.67
C SER A 48 -1.66 -10.94 13.38
N LYS A 49 -1.09 -11.13 12.19
CA LYS A 49 0.14 -10.47 11.75
C LYS A 49 -0.01 -8.93 11.67
N THR A 50 -1.13 -8.44 11.18
CA THR A 50 -1.38 -7.00 11.08
C THR A 50 -1.65 -6.39 12.45
N LEU A 51 -2.39 -7.10 13.31
CA LEU A 51 -2.65 -6.69 14.69
C LEU A 51 -1.37 -6.67 15.52
N GLU A 52 -0.53 -7.70 15.42
CA GLU A 52 0.79 -7.77 16.07
C GLU A 52 1.70 -6.63 15.59
N ALA A 53 1.67 -6.30 14.29
CA ALA A 53 2.44 -5.18 13.76
C ALA A 53 1.97 -3.82 14.34
N LEU A 54 0.66 -3.64 14.55
CA LEU A 54 0.12 -2.45 15.21
C LEU A 54 0.57 -2.42 16.68
N GLU A 55 0.39 -3.52 17.41
CA GLU A 55 0.75 -3.64 18.82
C GLU A 55 2.24 -3.35 19.07
N ILE A 56 3.15 -3.92 18.27
CA ILE A 56 4.60 -3.65 18.37
C ILE A 56 4.91 -2.15 18.25
N LEU A 57 4.19 -1.44 17.39
CA LEU A 57 4.42 -0.01 17.16
C LEU A 57 3.78 0.86 18.24
N GLU A 58 2.58 0.50 18.67
CA GLU A 58 1.87 1.16 19.76
C GLU A 58 2.67 1.03 21.08
N GLU A 59 3.08 -0.18 21.44
CA GLU A 59 3.92 -0.43 22.63
C GLU A 59 5.24 0.35 22.54
N PHE A 60 5.87 0.39 21.37
CA PHE A 60 7.10 1.16 21.17
C PHE A 60 6.90 2.67 21.35
N ILE A 61 5.77 3.21 20.89
CA ILE A 61 5.43 4.63 21.08
C ILE A 61 5.09 4.92 22.53
N ASP A 62 4.37 4.03 23.21
CA ASP A 62 4.03 4.17 24.62
C ASP A 62 5.29 4.16 25.51
N GLU A 63 6.27 3.30 25.19
CA GLU A 63 7.54 3.24 25.91
C GLU A 63 8.44 4.47 25.70
N ARG A 64 8.52 4.98 24.46
CA ARG A 64 9.48 6.04 24.09
C ARG A 64 8.89 7.45 24.06
N GLY A 65 7.57 7.54 24.07
CA GLY A 65 6.82 8.76 23.89
C GLY A 65 6.70 9.18 22.43
N VAL A 66 5.59 9.85 22.12
CA VAL A 66 5.19 10.29 20.78
C VAL A 66 6.23 11.20 20.09
N VAL A 67 7.06 11.93 20.86
CA VAL A 67 8.05 12.85 20.30
C VAL A 67 9.34 12.13 19.90
N ASN A 68 9.80 11.17 20.69
CA ASN A 68 11.16 10.62 20.57
C ASN A 68 11.23 9.27 19.86
N TYR A 69 10.12 8.53 19.77
CA TYR A 69 10.13 7.16 19.27
C TYR A 69 10.77 7.01 17.87
N ALA A 70 10.62 8.00 17.00
CA ALA A 70 11.20 7.94 15.66
C ALA A 70 12.74 8.06 15.66
N PHE A 71 13.31 8.87 16.57
CA PHE A 71 14.75 8.98 16.77
C PHE A 71 15.32 7.73 17.44
N ASP A 72 14.62 7.21 18.45
CA ASP A 72 14.98 5.95 19.12
C ASP A 72 14.97 4.77 18.14
N PHE A 73 14.02 4.74 17.20
CA PHE A 73 13.99 3.75 16.13
C PHE A 73 15.24 3.81 15.25
N LEU A 74 15.72 5.00 14.90
CA LEU A 74 16.95 5.17 14.13
C LEU A 74 18.17 4.62 14.89
N GLU A 75 18.24 4.89 16.20
CA GLU A 75 19.31 4.38 17.04
C GLU A 75 19.29 2.85 17.13
N LEU A 76 18.12 2.26 17.38
CA LEU A 76 17.93 0.80 17.41
C LEU A 76 18.32 0.16 16.06
N ARG A 77 17.98 0.81 14.95
CA ARG A 77 18.35 0.35 13.61
C ARG A 77 19.86 0.42 13.37
N ARG A 78 20.53 1.51 13.79
CA ARG A 78 22.00 1.66 13.70
C ARG A 78 22.72 0.59 14.51
N LYS A 79 22.23 0.29 15.71
CA LYS A 79 22.76 -0.76 16.60
C LYS A 79 22.45 -2.18 16.13
N ARG A 80 21.65 -2.35 15.07
CA ARG A 80 21.12 -3.66 14.62
C ARG A 80 20.44 -4.40 15.77
N ASP A 81 19.67 -3.68 16.56
CA ASP A 81 18.92 -4.24 17.68
C ASP A 81 17.78 -5.14 17.19
N ALA A 82 17.45 -6.19 17.95
CA ALA A 82 16.37 -7.11 17.60
C ALA A 82 14.99 -6.44 17.62
N LYS A 83 14.74 -5.54 18.58
CA LYS A 83 13.53 -4.71 18.67
C LYS A 83 13.45 -3.75 17.48
N GLY A 84 14.57 -3.11 17.14
CA GLY A 84 14.66 -2.25 15.94
C GLY A 84 14.27 -2.99 14.65
N ARG A 85 14.69 -4.25 14.49
CA ARG A 85 14.27 -5.10 13.36
C ARG A 85 12.79 -5.48 13.41
N ALA A 86 12.22 -5.71 14.60
CA ALA A 86 10.79 -5.98 14.73
C ALA A 86 9.95 -4.77 14.31
N ILE A 87 10.29 -3.58 14.80
CA ILE A 87 9.65 -2.30 14.46
C ILE A 87 9.73 -2.04 12.96
N ASP A 88 10.90 -2.21 12.33
CA ASP A 88 11.03 -1.97 10.88
C ASP A 88 10.19 -2.98 10.06
N ARG A 89 10.08 -4.24 10.50
CA ARG A 89 9.21 -5.23 9.86
C ARG A 89 7.74 -4.85 10.00
N ALA A 90 7.29 -4.49 11.20
CA ALA A 90 5.92 -4.05 11.46
C ALA A 90 5.56 -2.83 10.60
N ARG A 91 6.43 -1.81 10.59
CA ARG A 91 6.30 -0.60 9.78
C ARG A 91 6.16 -0.92 8.29
N ARG A 92 7.04 -1.77 7.74
CA ARG A 92 6.98 -2.18 6.32
C ARG A 92 5.70 -2.93 6.00
N HIS A 93 5.28 -3.86 6.87
CA HIS A 93 4.06 -4.64 6.69
C HIS A 93 2.83 -3.73 6.60
N LEU A 94 2.67 -2.78 7.52
CA LEU A 94 1.57 -1.83 7.49
C LEU A 94 1.63 -0.89 6.28
N THR A 95 2.82 -0.39 5.95
CA THR A 95 3.01 0.45 4.75
C THR A 95 2.60 -0.30 3.49
N GLN A 96 2.99 -1.57 3.38
CA GLN A 96 2.65 -2.43 2.25
C GLN A 96 1.14 -2.70 2.17
N TRP A 97 0.48 -2.92 3.31
CA TRP A 97 -0.97 -3.12 3.34
C TRP A 97 -1.71 -1.89 2.81
N PHE A 98 -1.38 -0.68 3.28
CA PHE A 98 -1.99 0.55 2.77
C PHE A 98 -1.61 0.85 1.32
N SER A 99 -0.40 0.50 0.89
CA SER A 99 -0.01 0.62 -0.53
C SER A 99 -0.87 -0.30 -1.41
N ARG A 100 -1.28 -1.46 -0.90
CA ARG A 100 -2.21 -2.35 -1.60
C ARG A 100 -3.62 -1.76 -1.70
N VAL A 101 -4.10 -1.07 -0.65
CA VAL A 101 -5.35 -0.29 -0.71
C VAL A 101 -5.28 0.72 -1.85
N GLN A 102 -4.18 1.47 -1.94
CA GLN A 102 -3.94 2.44 -3.01
C GLN A 102 -3.99 1.77 -4.39
N TYR A 103 -3.25 0.68 -4.59
CA TYR A 103 -3.26 -0.01 -5.88
C TYR A 103 -4.65 -0.52 -6.28
N PHE A 104 -5.41 -1.11 -5.35
CA PHE A 104 -6.77 -1.56 -5.67
C PHE A 104 -7.71 -0.41 -6.00
N TYR A 105 -7.51 0.77 -5.41
CA TYR A 105 -8.25 1.97 -5.78
C TYR A 105 -7.90 2.45 -7.19
N GLU A 106 -6.61 2.64 -7.45
CA GLU A 106 -6.10 3.18 -8.72
C GLU A 106 -6.46 2.28 -9.91
N PHE A 107 -6.47 0.95 -9.71
CA PHE A 107 -6.89 -0.01 -10.73
C PHE A 107 -8.42 -0.20 -10.84
N GLY A 108 -9.22 0.49 -10.03
CA GLY A 108 -10.69 0.40 -10.08
C GLY A 108 -11.30 -0.88 -9.47
N TYR A 109 -10.50 -1.70 -8.79
CA TYR A 109 -10.97 -2.86 -8.02
C TYR A 109 -11.69 -2.46 -6.73
N LEU A 110 -11.42 -1.25 -6.23
CA LEU A 110 -12.03 -0.71 -5.03
C LEU A 110 -12.65 0.65 -5.33
N LYS A 111 -13.97 0.75 -5.21
CA LYS A 111 -14.66 2.03 -5.39
C LYS A 111 -14.37 2.98 -4.23
N HIS A 112 -14.45 4.28 -4.53
CA HIS A 112 -14.28 5.34 -3.54
C HIS A 112 -15.18 5.17 -2.31
N GLU A 113 -16.46 4.79 -2.51
CA GLU A 113 -17.41 4.54 -1.42
C GLU A 113 -16.96 3.46 -0.42
N TYR A 114 -16.21 2.45 -0.88
CA TYR A 114 -15.72 1.38 -0.02
C TYR A 114 -14.50 1.83 0.77
N ILE A 115 -13.61 2.64 0.18
CA ILE A 115 -12.43 3.17 0.87
C ILE A 115 -12.83 4.10 2.01
N LEU A 116 -13.83 4.95 1.77
CA LEU A 116 -14.38 5.82 2.81
C LEU A 116 -14.92 5.04 4.02
N ARG A 117 -15.40 3.81 3.80
CA ARG A 117 -15.87 2.91 4.87
C ARG A 117 -14.74 2.09 5.48
N PHE A 118 -13.84 1.57 4.67
CA PHE A 118 -12.73 0.73 5.08
C PHE A 118 -11.49 0.90 4.19
N PRO A 119 -10.30 1.20 4.76
CA PRO A 119 -9.99 1.30 6.19
C PRO A 119 -10.70 2.48 6.90
N GLY A 120 -11.12 3.49 6.15
CA GLY A 120 -11.79 4.68 6.66
C GLY A 120 -10.81 5.74 7.19
N PRO A 121 -11.31 6.96 7.48
CA PRO A 121 -10.48 8.10 7.85
C PRO A 121 -9.75 7.90 9.18
N GLU A 122 -10.41 7.33 10.19
CA GLU A 122 -9.83 7.15 11.53
C GLU A 122 -8.63 6.19 11.52
N ARG A 123 -8.76 5.01 10.90
CA ARG A 123 -7.64 4.06 10.80
C ARG A 123 -6.50 4.61 9.96
N SER A 124 -6.83 5.35 8.91
CA SER A 124 -5.83 5.97 8.04
C SER A 124 -5.08 7.09 8.76
N ARG A 125 -5.76 7.88 9.60
CA ARG A 125 -5.13 8.87 10.49
C ARG A 125 -4.22 8.21 11.52
N HIS A 126 -4.67 7.12 12.13
CA HIS A 126 -3.87 6.34 13.06
C HIS A 126 -2.59 5.80 12.39
N PHE A 127 -2.73 5.19 11.20
CA PHE A 127 -1.60 4.74 10.40
C PHE A 127 -0.61 5.88 10.08
N LEU A 128 -1.10 7.04 9.65
CA LEU A 128 -0.26 8.21 9.37
C LEU A 128 0.54 8.61 10.62
N HIS A 129 -0.13 8.71 11.77
CA HIS A 129 0.50 9.07 13.03
C HIS A 129 1.58 8.07 13.47
N LEU A 130 1.30 6.77 13.38
CA LEU A 130 2.25 5.73 13.80
C LEU A 130 3.47 5.63 12.86
N ILE A 131 3.21 5.60 11.54
CA ILE A 131 4.18 5.11 10.56
C ILE A 131 4.97 6.22 9.89
N GLU A 132 4.35 7.37 9.61
CA GLU A 132 4.97 8.38 8.77
C GLU A 132 6.28 8.94 9.36
N PRO A 133 6.39 9.24 10.67
CA PRO A 133 7.66 9.69 11.25
C PRO A 133 8.78 8.64 11.08
N LEU A 134 8.44 7.35 11.24
CA LEU A 134 9.38 6.23 11.06
C LEU A 134 9.81 6.09 9.60
N GLU A 135 8.87 6.20 8.68
CA GLU A 135 9.16 6.13 7.24
C GLU A 135 10.01 7.31 6.80
N PHE A 136 9.72 8.53 7.25
CA PHE A 136 10.49 9.72 6.91
C PHE A 136 11.97 9.56 7.28
N ILE A 137 12.26 9.18 8.53
CA ILE A 137 13.62 8.95 9.00
C ILE A 137 14.28 7.79 8.24
N SER A 138 13.57 6.68 8.03
CA SER A 138 14.07 5.51 7.32
C SER A 138 14.46 5.83 5.86
N ARG A 139 13.62 6.61 5.17
CA ARG A 139 13.84 7.03 3.78
C ARG A 139 14.96 8.03 3.66
N ARG A 140 15.02 9.01 4.57
CA ARG A 140 16.13 9.96 4.65
C ARG A 140 17.46 9.26 4.86
N ALA A 141 17.53 8.30 5.79
CA ALA A 141 18.72 7.50 6.04
C ALA A 141 19.16 6.62 4.87
N THR A 142 18.26 6.30 3.93
CA THR A 142 18.54 5.42 2.78
C THR A 142 18.59 6.14 1.44
N GLY A 143 18.36 7.45 1.40
CA GLY A 143 18.26 8.23 0.15
C GLY A 143 17.08 7.85 -0.74
N ARG A 144 16.10 7.09 -0.24
CA ARG A 144 14.96 6.62 -1.04
C ARG A 144 13.84 7.65 -1.04
N LYS A 145 13.09 7.73 -2.15
CA LYS A 145 11.86 8.55 -2.22
C LYS A 145 10.83 8.10 -1.19
N HIS A 146 10.08 9.05 -0.67
CA HIS A 146 8.96 8.81 0.24
C HIS A 146 7.87 7.99 -0.46
N SER A 147 7.14 7.15 0.27
CA SER A 147 6.06 6.36 -0.31
C SER A 147 4.89 7.28 -0.69
N GLY A 148 4.33 7.13 -1.88
CA GLY A 148 3.16 7.90 -2.32
C GLY A 148 1.89 7.60 -1.51
N VAL A 149 1.89 6.51 -0.73
CA VAL A 149 0.73 6.07 0.06
C VAL A 149 0.27 7.11 1.10
N PHE A 150 1.18 7.88 1.68
CA PHE A 150 0.81 8.87 2.69
C PHE A 150 0.09 10.06 2.06
N ASP A 151 0.54 10.51 0.89
CA ASP A 151 -0.12 11.57 0.13
C ASP A 151 -1.47 11.11 -0.41
N PHE A 152 -1.53 9.88 -0.93
CA PHE A 152 -2.76 9.23 -1.35
C PHE A 152 -3.83 9.23 -0.24
N LEU A 153 -3.48 8.80 0.98
CA LEU A 153 -4.44 8.78 2.09
C LEU A 153 -4.92 10.18 2.47
N ARG A 154 -4.03 11.17 2.45
CA ARG A 154 -4.43 12.55 2.74
C ARG A 154 -5.39 13.10 1.70
N GLU A 155 -5.13 12.83 0.43
CA GLU A 155 -5.98 13.25 -0.68
C GLU A 155 -7.36 12.60 -0.59
N VAL A 156 -7.42 11.27 -0.47
CA VAL A 156 -8.68 10.52 -0.47
C VAL A 156 -9.58 10.90 0.71
N TYR A 157 -9.02 11.11 1.89
CA TYR A 157 -9.78 11.42 3.09
C TYR A 157 -9.80 12.91 3.45
N GLN A 158 -9.26 13.77 2.59
CA GLN A 158 -9.14 15.22 2.82
C GLN A 158 -8.53 15.55 4.18
N MET A 159 -7.54 14.75 4.61
CA MET A 159 -6.91 14.97 5.91
C MET A 159 -5.99 16.19 5.81
N PRO A 160 -5.92 17.03 6.86
CA PRO A 160 -4.93 18.08 6.89
C PRO A 160 -3.56 17.45 6.70
N HIS A 161 -2.71 18.12 5.92
CA HIS A 161 -1.28 17.83 5.95
C HIS A 161 -0.78 18.22 7.34
N VAL A 162 -1.01 17.35 8.33
CA VAL A 162 -0.20 17.31 9.54
C VAL A 162 1.17 16.87 9.04
N ARG A 163 1.91 17.85 8.52
CA ARG A 163 3.30 17.66 8.16
C ARG A 163 3.99 17.37 9.49
N LEU A 164 4.87 16.39 9.48
CA LEU A 164 5.92 16.28 10.49
C LEU A 164 6.41 17.70 10.80
N SER A 165 6.45 18.07 12.08
CA SER A 165 6.76 19.44 12.48
C SER A 165 8.04 19.91 11.80
N ASP A 166 8.11 21.17 11.43
CA ASP A 166 9.30 21.71 10.77
C ASP A 166 10.54 21.51 11.66
N GLU A 167 10.37 21.59 12.98
CA GLU A 167 11.37 21.24 13.97
C GLU A 167 11.83 19.77 13.87
N PHE A 168 10.90 18.82 13.75
CA PHE A 168 11.24 17.40 13.54
C PHE A 168 12.02 17.22 12.24
N ARG A 169 11.56 17.82 11.14
CA ARG A 169 12.24 17.74 9.84
C ARG A 169 13.66 18.28 9.92
N GLN A 170 13.83 19.50 10.46
CA GLN A 170 15.14 20.12 10.64
C GLN A 170 16.06 19.27 11.51
N THR A 171 15.54 18.72 12.60
CA THR A 171 16.30 17.84 13.50
C THR A 171 16.80 16.59 12.75
N VAL A 172 15.90 15.94 11.99
CA VAL A 172 16.27 14.77 11.17
C VAL A 172 17.26 15.14 10.09
N GLU A 173 17.11 16.29 9.43
CA GLU A 173 18.03 16.77 8.39
C GLU A 173 19.43 17.06 8.94
N GLN A 174 19.52 17.61 10.15
CA GLN A 174 20.79 17.81 10.85
C GLN A 174 21.45 16.48 11.26
N MET A 175 20.66 15.51 11.72
CA MET A 175 21.17 14.19 12.12
C MET A 175 21.53 13.26 10.95
N LEU A 176 20.90 13.47 9.80
CA LEU A 176 21.01 12.66 8.59
C LEU A 176 21.16 13.58 7.37
N PRO A 177 22.34 14.21 7.19
CA PRO A 177 22.61 14.96 5.96
C PRO A 177 22.51 13.99 4.77
N ILE A 178 21.87 14.43 3.68
CA ILE A 178 21.77 13.61 2.46
C ILE A 178 23.19 13.35 2.00
N GLN A 179 23.62 12.10 2.08
CA GLN A 179 24.83 11.67 1.39
C GLN A 179 24.46 11.53 -0.09
N GLY A 180 24.63 12.61 -0.87
CA GLY A 180 24.69 12.55 -2.33
C GLY A 180 23.46 13.00 -3.11
N GLU A 181 23.23 14.32 -3.19
CA GLU A 181 22.60 14.90 -4.38
C GLU A 181 23.61 15.15 -5.52
N ASP A 182 24.92 14.95 -5.30
CA ASP A 182 25.97 15.40 -6.23
C ASP A 182 26.60 14.33 -7.15
N GLN A 183 26.17 13.05 -7.18
CA GLN A 183 26.90 12.03 -7.96
C GLN A 183 26.08 11.04 -8.83
N THR A 184 24.75 11.12 -8.89
CA THR A 184 23.95 10.03 -9.49
C THR A 184 23.18 10.39 -10.76
N SER A 185 23.64 11.37 -11.53
CA SER A 185 23.15 11.58 -12.91
C SER A 185 24.04 10.98 -14.01
N GLU A 186 25.21 10.40 -13.70
CA GLU A 186 26.14 9.93 -14.73
C GLU A 186 26.46 8.42 -14.73
N ALA A 187 26.03 7.64 -13.74
CA ALA A 187 26.52 6.25 -13.58
C ALA A 187 25.50 5.11 -13.80
N ILE A 188 24.25 5.40 -14.18
CA ILE A 188 23.24 4.35 -14.41
C ILE A 188 22.94 4.24 -15.90
N LEU A 189 23.89 3.71 -16.67
CA LEU A 189 23.62 3.20 -18.02
C LEU A 189 24.43 1.94 -18.41
N ASP A 190 25.39 1.45 -17.61
CA ASP A 190 26.33 0.41 -18.08
C ASP A 190 26.41 -0.90 -17.28
N ASP A 191 25.51 -1.19 -16.32
CA ASP A 191 25.59 -2.45 -15.56
C ASP A 191 24.26 -3.23 -15.53
N VAL A 192 23.85 -3.69 -16.72
CA VAL A 192 22.91 -4.80 -16.88
C VAL A 192 23.75 -6.06 -17.09
N GLY A 193 24.37 -6.54 -16.01
CA GLY A 193 25.19 -7.75 -15.95
C GLY A 193 24.59 -8.80 -15.01
N ASP A 194 24.27 -9.95 -15.58
CA ASP A 194 24.06 -11.28 -14.99
C ASP A 194 23.05 -11.45 -13.85
N ASP A 195 21.90 -12.05 -14.22
CA ASP A 195 20.86 -12.57 -13.34
C ASP A 195 21.32 -13.91 -12.70
N PRO A 196 21.54 -13.98 -11.37
CA PRO A 196 22.04 -15.18 -10.69
C PRO A 196 20.94 -16.21 -10.34
N LEU A 197 19.74 -16.08 -10.91
CA LEU A 197 18.59 -16.96 -10.60
C LEU A 197 18.46 -18.20 -11.50
N SER A 198 19.43 -18.48 -12.38
CA SER A 198 19.41 -19.67 -13.26
C SER A 198 19.73 -21.00 -12.58
N ASP A 199 20.31 -21.02 -11.37
CA ASP A 199 20.90 -22.26 -10.80
C ASP A 199 20.05 -22.94 -9.70
N ALA A 200 18.84 -22.43 -9.41
CA ALA A 200 18.01 -22.97 -8.33
C ALA A 200 17.08 -24.13 -8.74
N ASP A 201 16.91 -24.40 -10.03
CA ASP A 201 15.90 -25.36 -10.51
C ASP A 201 16.44 -26.78 -10.79
N ASP A 202 17.76 -26.97 -10.85
CA ASP A 202 18.34 -28.29 -11.17
C ASP A 202 18.47 -29.23 -9.96
N ARG A 203 18.45 -28.75 -8.71
CA ARG A 203 18.62 -29.62 -7.53
C ARG A 203 17.38 -30.39 -7.10
N LYS A 204 16.22 -30.17 -7.72
CA LYS A 204 14.98 -30.89 -7.38
C LYS A 204 14.65 -32.08 -8.29
N ARG A 205 15.49 -32.38 -9.31
CA ARG A 205 15.23 -33.48 -10.24
C ARG A 205 15.98 -34.79 -9.96
N GLU A 206 16.88 -34.84 -8.97
CA GLU A 206 17.64 -36.06 -8.64
C GLU A 206 17.07 -36.87 -7.45
N GLU A 207 15.97 -36.43 -6.82
CA GLU A 207 15.35 -37.14 -5.69
C GLU A 207 13.94 -37.72 -5.98
N MET A 208 13.56 -37.89 -7.25
CA MET A 208 12.38 -38.67 -7.68
C MET A 208 12.77 -39.77 -8.65
#